data_AF-D8TS55-F1
#
_entry.id   AF-D8TS55-F1
#
_cell.length_a   1.000
_cell.length_b   1.000
_cell.length_c   1.000
_cell.angle_alpha   90.00
_cell.angle_beta   90.00
_cell.angle_gamma   90.00
#
_symmetry.space_group_name_H-M   'P 1'
#
loop_
_entity.id
_entity.type
_entity.pdbx_description
1 polymer ?
#
loop_
_entity_poly.entity_id
_entity_poly.type
_entity_poly.pdbx_seq_one_letter_code
_entity_poly.pdbx_strand_id
1 'polypeptide(L)'
;MALSRYPVESALKAIGGILLFILQITYGGYKYLVCPASIRTGRLVTQHLNSWSHATMNLGFSLSGIVELLGAYVKFPAGTNLGILSGAFLIEAMLFSMHEKNGHLDQTVHWLLAQACWAGAVFSVLEAAFPENFLLTAGRAGSMLIQGTWFCQTAAVLFGGKLIWNDMFTFPDSASAIEDEAPAMFLPMIFTYHLLLVTIYMVAGKS
;
A
#
# COMPACT_ATOMS: atom_id res chain seq x y z
N MET A 1 25.91 -11.98 -13.63
CA MET A 1 26.19 -10.54 -13.90
C MET A 1 25.55 -10.10 -15.23
N ALA A 2 24.24 -10.30 -15.41
CA ALA A 2 23.50 -9.95 -16.65
C ALA A 2 22.24 -9.10 -16.41
N LEU A 3 21.78 -8.99 -15.16
CA LEU A 3 20.65 -8.16 -14.75
C LEU A 3 20.98 -6.66 -14.67
N SER A 4 22.25 -6.27 -14.82
CA SER A 4 22.70 -4.87 -14.71
C SER A 4 22.45 -4.01 -15.95
N ARG A 5 21.95 -4.59 -17.06
CA ARG A 5 21.76 -3.87 -18.34
C ARG A 5 20.37 -3.30 -18.55
N TYR A 6 19.38 -3.75 -17.79
CA TYR A 6 17.99 -3.34 -17.95
C TYR A 6 17.47 -2.76 -16.63
N PRO A 7 16.80 -1.60 -16.63
CA PRO A 7 16.17 -1.03 -15.44
C PRO A 7 14.91 -1.83 -15.08
N VAL A 8 15.10 -3.09 -14.67
CA VAL A 8 14.02 -4.06 -14.41
C VAL A 8 13.06 -3.54 -13.36
N GLU A 9 13.57 -2.92 -12.29
CA GLU A 9 12.75 -2.32 -11.24
C GLU A 9 11.84 -1.21 -11.80
N SER A 10 12.39 -0.26 -12.54
CA SER A 10 11.64 0.85 -13.12
C SER A 10 10.62 0.37 -14.16
N ALA A 11 10.98 -0.64 -14.96
CA ALA A 11 10.08 -1.28 -15.91
C ALA A 11 8.93 -2.01 -15.20
N LEU A 12 9.20 -2.75 -14.12
CA LEU A 12 8.18 -3.42 -13.32
C LEU A 12 7.23 -2.42 -12.67
N LYS A 13 7.74 -1.31 -12.11
CA LYS A 13 6.88 -0.23 -11.56
C LYS A 13 5.98 0.36 -12.64
N ALA A 14 6.56 0.76 -13.77
CA ALA A 14 5.84 1.40 -14.87
C ALA A 14 4.77 0.49 -15.46
N ILE A 15 5.16 -0.70 -15.93
CA ILE A 15 4.28 -1.64 -16.63
C ILE A 15 3.34 -2.32 -15.64
N GLY A 16 3.86 -2.80 -14.51
CA GLY A 16 3.09 -3.52 -13.51
C GLY A 16 1.96 -2.68 -12.92
N GLY A 17 2.22 -1.43 -12.55
CA GLY A 17 1.16 -0.58 -12.01
C GLY A 17 0.10 -0.20 -13.05
N ILE A 18 0.45 -0.01 -14.33
CA ILE A 18 -0.52 0.22 -15.41
C ILE A 18 -1.37 -1.04 -15.64
N LEU A 19 -0.75 -2.22 -15.66
CA LEU A 19 -1.46 -3.48 -15.81
C LEU A 19 -2.41 -3.72 -14.62
N LEU A 20 -1.96 -3.47 -13.39
CA LEU A 20 -2.81 -3.58 -12.20
C LEU A 20 -3.95 -2.57 -12.23
N PHE A 21 -3.70 -1.33 -12.64
CA PHE A 21 -4.75 -0.33 -12.84
C PHE A 21 -5.82 -0.82 -13.83
N ILE A 22 -5.40 -1.26 -15.02
CA ILE A 22 -6.30 -1.78 -16.06
C ILE A 22 -7.06 -3.00 -15.53
N LEU A 23 -6.36 -3.97 -14.93
CA LEU A 23 -6.98 -5.18 -14.41
C LEU A 23 -8.06 -4.83 -13.38
N GLN A 24 -7.76 -3.93 -12.44
CA GLN A 24 -8.69 -3.59 -11.37
C GLN A 24 -9.96 -2.86 -11.85
N ILE A 25 -9.87 -2.08 -12.94
CA ILE A 25 -11.04 -1.34 -13.48
C ILE A 25 -11.77 -2.08 -14.60
N THR A 26 -11.12 -3.05 -15.26
CA THR A 26 -11.71 -3.82 -16.38
C THR A 26 -12.17 -5.22 -15.98
N TYR A 27 -11.56 -5.81 -14.94
CA TYR A 27 -11.85 -7.18 -14.52
C TYR A 27 -12.84 -7.17 -13.34
N GLY A 28 -14.04 -7.70 -13.58
CA GLY A 28 -15.14 -7.73 -12.61
C GLY A 28 -16.24 -6.68 -12.86
N GLY A 29 -17.21 -6.61 -11.95
CA GLY A 29 -18.37 -5.70 -12.04
C GLY A 29 -18.07 -4.23 -11.72
N TYR A 30 -16.85 -3.92 -11.28
CA TYR A 30 -16.48 -2.64 -10.65
C TYR A 30 -16.18 -1.48 -11.63
N LYS A 31 -16.50 -1.67 -12.91
CA LYS A 31 -16.13 -0.77 -14.02
C LYS A 31 -16.76 0.63 -13.91
N TYR A 32 -17.97 0.74 -13.37
CA TYR A 32 -18.73 1.99 -13.38
C TYR A 32 -18.63 2.73 -12.05
N LEU A 33 -18.12 3.96 -12.07
CA LEU A 33 -18.13 4.82 -10.87
C LEU A 33 -19.54 5.28 -10.51
N VAL A 34 -20.36 5.54 -11.52
CA VAL A 34 -21.73 6.04 -11.38
C VAL A 34 -22.71 4.93 -11.72
N CYS A 35 -23.73 4.73 -10.87
CA CYS A 35 -24.81 3.78 -11.12
C CYS A 35 -25.48 4.07 -12.47
N PRO A 36 -25.42 3.15 -13.46
CA PRO A 36 -26.01 3.38 -14.78
C PRO A 36 -27.54 3.19 -14.77
N ALA A 37 -28.04 2.19 -14.04
CA ALA A 37 -29.47 1.94 -13.90
C ALA A 37 -29.76 1.18 -12.58
N SER A 38 -30.13 1.92 -11.53
CA SER A 38 -30.59 1.37 -10.24
C SER A 38 -31.41 2.42 -9.46
N ILE A 39 -31.90 2.07 -8.26
CA ILE A 39 -32.52 3.05 -7.35
C ILE A 39 -31.58 4.21 -6.97
N ARG A 40 -30.26 4.03 -7.15
CA ARG A 40 -29.23 5.06 -6.91
C ARG A 40 -28.64 5.62 -8.21
N THR A 41 -29.39 5.63 -9.32
CA THR A 41 -28.93 6.17 -10.62
C THR A 41 -28.35 7.58 -10.45
N GLY A 42 -27.21 7.85 -11.10
CA GLY A 42 -26.49 9.13 -10.99
C GLY A 42 -25.65 9.31 -9.72
N ARG A 43 -25.65 8.35 -8.78
CA ARG A 43 -24.80 8.37 -7.58
C ARG A 43 -23.60 7.42 -7.72
N LEU A 44 -22.60 7.63 -6.88
CA LEU A 44 -21.40 6.78 -6.80
C LEU A 44 -21.71 5.39 -6.25
N VAL A 45 -21.06 4.36 -6.81
CA VAL A 45 -21.17 2.96 -6.36
C VAL A 45 -20.09 2.66 -5.32
N THR A 46 -20.47 2.62 -4.04
CA THR A 46 -19.52 2.40 -2.91
C THR A 46 -18.67 1.14 -3.07
N GLN A 47 -19.27 0.04 -3.52
CA GLN A 47 -18.56 -1.24 -3.73
C GLN A 47 -17.44 -1.13 -4.78
N HIS A 48 -17.60 -0.22 -5.74
CA HIS A 48 -16.62 -0.02 -6.80
C HIS A 48 -15.53 0.94 -6.35
N LEU A 49 -15.84 1.91 -5.48
CA LEU A 49 -14.86 2.89 -4.98
C LEU A 49 -13.63 2.23 -4.36
N ASN A 50 -13.79 1.11 -3.65
CA ASN A 50 -12.66 0.35 -3.11
C ASN A 50 -11.70 -0.11 -4.23
N SER A 51 -12.23 -0.74 -5.27
CA SER A 51 -11.42 -1.15 -6.43
C SER A 51 -10.80 0.04 -7.16
N TRP A 52 -11.51 1.16 -7.28
CA TRP A 52 -10.99 2.38 -7.90
C TRP A 52 -9.88 3.04 -7.07
N SER A 53 -9.98 3.02 -5.73
CA SER A 53 -8.91 3.47 -4.84
C SER A 53 -7.64 2.61 -5.02
N HIS A 54 -7.80 1.28 -5.09
CA HIS A 54 -6.71 0.34 -5.35
C HIS A 54 -6.12 0.51 -6.75
N ALA A 55 -6.93 0.82 -7.75
CA ALA A 55 -6.41 1.15 -9.08
C ALA A 55 -5.60 2.45 -9.02
N THR A 56 -6.12 3.49 -8.37
CA THR A 56 -5.52 4.83 -8.34
C THR A 56 -4.17 4.85 -7.64
N MET A 57 -3.97 4.09 -6.54
CA MET A 57 -2.65 4.03 -5.88
C MET A 57 -1.56 3.50 -6.82
N ASN A 58 -1.88 2.53 -7.69
CA ASN A 58 -0.91 1.93 -8.62
C ASN A 58 -0.38 2.95 -9.64
N LEU A 59 -1.18 3.96 -9.99
CA LEU A 59 -0.76 5.01 -10.92
C LEU A 59 0.40 5.84 -10.38
N GLY A 60 0.46 6.08 -9.08
CA GLY A 60 1.56 6.81 -8.45
C GLY A 60 2.89 6.10 -8.65
N PHE A 61 2.94 4.80 -8.37
CA PHE A 61 4.14 3.98 -8.58
C PHE A 61 4.46 3.78 -10.07
N SER A 62 3.45 3.70 -10.94
CA SER A 62 3.67 3.70 -12.38
C SER A 62 4.35 4.97 -12.87
N LEU A 63 3.91 6.14 -12.39
CA LEU A 63 4.55 7.41 -12.72
C LEU A 63 6.01 7.43 -12.26
N SER A 64 6.30 6.94 -11.04
CA SER A 64 7.68 6.80 -10.55
C SER A 64 8.53 5.94 -11.48
N GLY A 65 8.02 4.78 -11.91
CA GLY A 65 8.73 3.91 -12.86
C GLY A 65 8.96 4.58 -14.22
N ILE A 66 7.97 5.31 -14.74
CA ILE A 66 8.10 6.05 -16.01
C ILE A 66 9.18 7.13 -15.90
N VAL A 67 9.19 7.92 -14.82
CA VAL A 67 10.20 8.97 -14.62
C VAL A 67 11.60 8.37 -14.51
N GLU A 68 11.76 7.25 -13.78
CA GLU A 68 13.03 6.54 -13.72
C GLU A 68 13.50 6.05 -15.10
N LEU A 69 12.59 5.48 -15.92
CA LEU A 69 12.89 5.05 -17.29
C LEU A 69 13.27 6.22 -18.21
N LEU A 70 12.55 7.35 -18.12
CA LEU A 70 12.86 8.57 -18.87
C LEU A 70 14.22 9.14 -18.45
N GLY A 71 14.59 8.99 -17.18
CA GLY A 71 15.89 9.38 -16.64
C GLY A 71 17.09 8.70 -17.33
N ALA A 72 16.87 7.57 -18.01
CA ALA A 72 17.89 6.93 -18.83
C ALA A 72 18.19 7.69 -20.14
N TYR A 73 17.28 8.54 -20.59
CA TYR A 73 17.37 9.30 -21.84
C TYR A 73 17.45 10.82 -21.62
N VAL A 74 16.94 11.31 -20.48
CA VAL A 74 16.83 12.73 -20.14
C VAL A 74 17.48 12.97 -18.77
N LYS A 75 18.27 14.04 -18.66
CA LYS A 75 18.83 14.46 -17.36
C LYS A 75 17.82 15.29 -16.58
N PHE A 76 17.26 14.70 -15.53
CA PHE A 76 16.43 15.43 -14.58
C PHE A 76 17.29 16.12 -13.50
N PRO A 77 16.75 17.16 -12.82
CA PRO A 77 17.36 17.72 -11.62
C PRO A 77 17.63 16.65 -10.55
N ALA A 78 18.65 16.88 -9.72
CA ALA A 78 18.96 15.99 -8.62
C ALA A 78 17.76 15.84 -7.67
N GLY A 79 17.52 14.62 -7.18
CA GLY A 79 16.40 14.32 -6.29
C GLY A 79 15.04 14.10 -6.97
N THR A 80 14.91 14.31 -8.28
CA THR A 80 13.62 14.15 -9.00
C THR A 80 13.00 12.76 -8.79
N ASN A 81 13.79 11.68 -8.93
CA ASN A 81 13.29 10.32 -8.76
C ASN A 81 12.74 10.07 -7.35
N LEU A 82 13.47 10.54 -6.32
CA LEU A 82 13.04 10.42 -4.92
C LEU A 82 11.82 11.30 -4.60
N GLY A 83 11.72 12.48 -5.21
CA GLY A 83 10.55 13.35 -5.09
C GLY A 83 9.29 12.72 -5.69
N ILE A 84 9.38 12.13 -6.88
CA ILE A 84 8.25 11.42 -7.50
C ILE A 84 7.89 10.15 -6.71
N LEU A 85 8.89 9.40 -6.24
CA LEU A 85 8.66 8.24 -5.37
C LEU A 85 7.97 8.63 -4.06
N SER A 86 8.38 9.74 -3.44
CA SER A 86 7.70 10.30 -2.27
C SER A 86 6.24 10.65 -2.57
N GLY A 87 5.97 11.25 -3.73
CA GLY A 87 4.61 11.52 -4.21
C GLY A 87 3.79 10.25 -4.40
N ALA A 88 4.39 9.17 -4.91
CA ALA A 88 3.73 7.87 -5.04
C ALA A 88 3.32 7.30 -3.67
N PHE A 89 4.24 7.31 -2.69
CA PHE A 89 3.92 6.93 -1.32
C PHE A 89 2.87 7.82 -0.67
N LEU A 90 2.87 9.13 -0.96
CA LEU A 90 1.88 10.06 -0.42
C LEU A 90 0.47 9.77 -0.96
N ILE A 91 0.33 9.51 -2.26
CA ILE A 91 -0.94 9.12 -2.87
C ILE A 91 -1.47 7.83 -2.22
N GLU A 92 -0.60 6.84 -2.07
CA GLU A 92 -0.95 5.57 -1.44
C GLU A 92 -1.34 5.76 0.04
N ALA A 93 -0.56 6.52 0.81
CA ALA A 93 -0.83 6.81 2.21
C ALA A 93 -2.17 7.53 2.39
N MET A 94 -2.45 8.56 1.58
CA MET A 94 -3.73 9.27 1.57
C MET A 94 -4.91 8.33 1.32
N LEU A 95 -4.80 7.50 0.28
CA LEU A 95 -5.88 6.58 -0.07
C LEU A 95 -6.10 5.56 1.06
N PHE A 96 -5.06 4.94 1.60
CA PHE A 96 -5.20 3.99 2.72
C PHE A 96 -5.72 4.64 3.99
N SER A 97 -5.35 5.89 4.28
CA SER A 97 -5.85 6.64 5.43
C SER A 97 -7.32 7.04 5.31
N MET A 98 -7.83 7.30 4.11
CA MET A 98 -9.14 7.94 3.92
C MET A 98 -10.21 7.05 3.28
N HIS A 99 -9.85 5.98 2.57
CA HIS A 99 -10.86 5.11 1.97
C HIS A 99 -11.49 4.23 3.07
N GLU A 100 -12.77 4.47 3.36
CA GLU A 100 -13.51 3.69 4.36
C GLU A 100 -13.63 2.22 3.94
N LYS A 101 -13.46 1.35 4.92
CA LYS A 101 -13.53 -0.10 4.82
C LYS A 101 -14.64 -0.64 5.71
N ASN A 102 -15.07 -1.88 5.46
CA ASN A 102 -16.12 -2.51 6.24
C ASN A 102 -15.50 -3.11 7.51
N GLY A 103 -15.92 -2.65 8.69
CA GLY A 103 -15.47 -3.18 9.98
C GLY A 103 -14.12 -2.63 10.47
N HIS A 104 -13.94 -2.60 11.79
CA HIS A 104 -12.74 -2.04 12.42
C HIS A 104 -11.47 -2.83 12.11
N LEU A 105 -11.57 -4.14 11.85
CA LEU A 105 -10.42 -4.97 11.46
C LEU A 105 -9.81 -4.51 10.13
N ASP A 106 -10.66 -4.38 9.09
CA ASP A 106 -10.24 -3.94 7.76
C ASP A 106 -9.71 -2.50 7.79
N GLN A 107 -10.34 -1.63 8.59
CA GLN A 107 -9.84 -0.27 8.79
C GLN A 107 -8.47 -0.24 9.48
N THR A 108 -8.28 -1.03 10.54
CA THR A 108 -7.04 -1.04 11.31
C THR A 108 -5.87 -1.58 10.49
N VAL A 109 -6.07 -2.65 9.72
CA VAL A 109 -4.99 -3.24 8.91
C VAL A 109 -4.52 -2.28 7.81
N HIS A 110 -5.44 -1.58 7.15
CA HIS A 110 -5.13 -0.57 6.14
C HIS A 110 -4.53 0.70 6.75
N TRP A 111 -4.99 1.13 7.92
CA TRP A 111 -4.42 2.26 8.63
C TRP A 111 -2.95 2.04 8.99
N LEU A 112 -2.59 0.84 9.47
CA LEU A 112 -1.21 0.48 9.78
C LEU A 112 -0.33 0.43 8.51
N LEU A 113 -0.87 -0.06 7.39
CA LEU A 113 -0.21 0.01 6.09
C LEU A 113 0.06 1.46 5.68
N ALA A 114 -0.93 2.35 5.87
CA ALA A 114 -0.80 3.77 5.58
C ALA A 114 0.36 4.41 6.36
N GLN A 115 0.59 4.01 7.62
CA GLN A 115 1.72 4.53 8.42
C GLN A 115 3.08 4.16 7.79
N ALA A 116 3.20 2.96 7.23
CA ALA A 116 4.41 2.54 6.53
C ALA A 116 4.64 3.40 5.26
N CYS A 117 3.57 3.66 4.49
CA CYS A 117 3.63 4.52 3.31
C CYS A 117 3.97 5.97 3.67
N TRP A 118 3.39 6.52 4.74
CA TRP A 118 3.73 7.84 5.26
C TRP A 118 5.21 7.97 5.61
N ALA A 119 5.75 6.99 6.34
CA ALA A 119 7.17 6.96 6.65
C ALA A 119 8.02 6.89 5.36
N GLY A 120 7.62 6.06 4.40
CA GLY A 120 8.25 5.96 3.08
C GLY A 120 8.27 7.31 2.34
N ALA A 121 7.15 8.04 2.34
CA ALA A 121 7.05 9.37 1.73
C ALA A 121 8.00 10.37 2.40
N VAL A 122 8.00 10.43 3.74
CA VAL A 122 8.84 11.33 4.53
C VAL A 122 10.32 11.04 4.34
N PHE A 123 10.75 9.79 4.48
CA PHE A 123 12.16 9.43 4.26
C PHE A 123 12.60 9.69 2.83
N SER A 124 11.75 9.42 1.83
CA SER A 124 12.08 9.66 0.42
C SER A 124 12.32 11.15 0.12
N VAL A 125 11.45 12.05 0.62
CA VAL A 125 11.61 13.49 0.38
C VAL A 125 12.79 14.07 1.18
N LEU A 126 12.99 13.60 2.41
CA LEU A 126 14.15 14.01 3.21
C LEU A 126 15.46 13.52 2.59
N GLU A 127 15.52 12.30 2.06
CA GLU A 127 16.68 11.78 1.34
C GLU A 127 16.95 12.59 0.06
N ALA A 128 15.90 13.05 -0.63
CA ALA A 128 16.06 13.93 -1.78
C ALA A 128 16.72 15.27 -1.40
N ALA A 129 16.40 15.79 -0.20
CA ALA A 129 16.97 17.02 0.33
C ALA A 129 18.37 16.83 0.94
N PHE A 130 18.65 15.67 1.52
CA PHE A 130 19.90 15.35 2.23
C PHE A 130 20.46 13.98 1.78
N PRO A 131 20.93 13.87 0.52
CA PRO A 131 21.29 12.58 -0.08
C PRO A 131 22.48 11.86 0.58
N GLU A 132 23.33 12.59 1.30
CA GLU A 132 24.50 12.05 2.01
C GLU A 132 24.14 11.35 3.34
N ASN A 133 22.89 11.51 3.82
CA ASN A 133 22.49 10.94 5.10
C ASN A 133 22.00 9.49 4.96
N PHE A 134 22.88 8.55 5.26
CA PHE A 134 22.59 7.11 5.24
C PHE A 134 21.32 6.72 6.02
N LEU A 135 21.00 7.40 7.14
CA LEU A 135 19.82 7.07 7.93
C LEU A 135 18.52 7.33 7.17
N LEU A 136 18.51 8.28 6.23
CA LEU A 136 17.33 8.56 5.41
C LEU A 136 17.12 7.46 4.36
N THR A 137 18.20 7.03 3.70
CA THR A 137 18.18 5.86 2.81
C THR A 137 17.75 4.59 3.54
N ALA A 138 18.30 4.35 4.74
CA ALA A 138 17.92 3.21 5.57
C ALA A 138 16.46 3.29 6.03
N GLY A 139 15.99 4.50 6.40
CA GLY A 139 14.59 4.75 6.75
C GLY A 139 13.64 4.44 5.60
N ARG A 140 13.93 4.94 4.39
CA ARG A 140 13.13 4.63 3.19
C ARG A 140 13.10 3.13 2.90
N ALA A 141 14.26 2.48 2.90
CA ALA A 141 14.35 1.03 2.66
C ALA A 141 13.58 0.24 3.73
N GLY A 142 13.71 0.63 5.01
CA GLY A 142 12.97 0.04 6.12
C GLY A 142 11.46 0.20 5.96
N SER A 143 10.98 1.40 5.59
CA SER A 143 9.57 1.65 5.31
C SER A 143 9.04 0.76 4.19
N MET A 144 9.79 0.59 3.10
CA MET A 144 9.42 -0.30 1.99
C MET A 144 9.35 -1.78 2.41
N LEU A 145 10.30 -2.24 3.24
CA LEU A 145 10.28 -3.61 3.78
C LEU A 145 9.06 -3.83 4.69
N ILE A 146 8.75 -2.84 5.55
CA ILE A 146 7.57 -2.90 6.42
C ILE A 146 6.29 -2.91 5.60
N GLN A 147 6.15 -2.01 4.62
CA GLN A 147 5.00 -1.98 3.73
C GLN A 147 4.81 -3.33 3.02
N GLY A 148 5.88 -3.88 2.43
CA GLY A 148 5.81 -5.15 1.69
C GLY A 148 5.45 -6.35 2.57
N THR A 149 6.09 -6.47 3.74
CA THR A 149 5.76 -7.55 4.70
C THR A 149 4.35 -7.38 5.26
N TRP A 150 3.91 -6.15 5.50
CA TRP A 150 2.57 -5.86 5.97
C TRP A 150 1.49 -6.12 4.92
N PHE A 151 1.78 -5.95 3.63
CA PHE A 151 0.88 -6.40 2.56
C PHE A 151 0.63 -7.91 2.63
N CYS A 152 1.69 -8.70 2.84
CA CYS A 152 1.56 -10.16 3.03
C CYS A 152 0.74 -10.48 4.29
N GLN A 153 0.98 -9.77 5.40
CA GLN A 153 0.20 -9.92 6.63
C GLN A 153 -1.28 -9.57 6.40
N THR A 154 -1.56 -8.49 5.68
CA THR A 154 -2.92 -8.03 5.33
C THR A 154 -3.66 -9.11 4.54
N ALA A 155 -3.01 -9.70 3.54
CA ALA A 155 -3.59 -10.79 2.77
C ALA A 155 -3.89 -12.02 3.65
N ALA A 156 -3.00 -12.35 4.59
CA ALA A 156 -3.20 -13.47 5.52
C ALA A 156 -4.34 -13.22 6.53
N VAL A 157 -4.53 -11.98 6.96
CA VAL A 157 -5.61 -11.58 7.88
C VAL A 157 -6.96 -11.63 7.15
N LEU A 158 -7.07 -10.95 6.00
CA LEU A 158 -8.35 -10.76 5.31
C LEU A 158 -8.79 -11.98 4.49
N PHE A 159 -7.85 -12.75 3.95
CA PHE A 159 -8.16 -13.86 3.03
C PHE A 159 -7.70 -15.23 3.55
N GLY A 160 -7.09 -15.28 4.73
CA GLY A 160 -6.59 -16.55 5.30
C GLY A 160 -7.67 -17.44 5.91
N GLY A 161 -8.89 -16.94 6.11
CA GLY A 161 -10.03 -17.71 6.63
C GLY A 161 -9.85 -18.26 8.05
N LYS A 162 -8.92 -17.69 8.84
CA LYS A 162 -8.67 -18.13 10.22
C LYS A 162 -9.65 -17.47 11.19
N LEU A 163 -10.20 -18.25 12.12
CA LEU A 163 -11.19 -17.77 13.10
C LEU A 163 -10.67 -16.63 14.00
N ILE A 164 -9.36 -16.56 14.27
CA ILE A 164 -8.74 -15.47 15.03
C ILE A 164 -8.91 -14.08 14.38
N TRP A 165 -9.20 -14.04 13.07
CA TRP A 165 -9.45 -12.80 12.32
C TRP A 165 -10.93 -12.54 12.07
N ASN A 166 -11.83 -13.33 12.66
CA ASN A 166 -13.25 -13.05 12.55
C ASN A 166 -13.60 -11.88 13.49
N ASP A 167 -13.95 -10.75 12.90
CA ASP A 167 -14.38 -9.53 13.59
C ASP A 167 -15.88 -9.53 13.92
N MET A 168 -16.57 -10.65 13.69
CA MET A 168 -17.96 -10.88 14.06
C MET A 168 -18.09 -12.07 15.00
N PHE A 169 -18.67 -11.85 16.17
CA PHE A 169 -18.95 -12.89 17.15
C PHE A 169 -20.45 -13.07 17.37
N THR A 170 -20.92 -14.33 17.39
CA THR A 170 -22.33 -14.66 17.69
C THR A 170 -22.38 -15.49 18.97
N PHE A 171 -23.07 -14.96 20.00
CA PHE A 171 -23.32 -15.73 21.22
C PHE A 171 -24.22 -16.93 20.92
N PRO A 172 -24.06 -18.08 21.62
CA PRO A 172 -24.86 -19.28 21.39
C PRO A 172 -26.37 -19.06 21.41
N ASP A 173 -26.83 -18.12 22.23
CA ASP A 173 -28.25 -17.80 22.43
C ASP A 173 -28.71 -16.54 21.68
N SER A 174 -27.86 -15.96 20.83
CA SER A 174 -28.15 -14.73 20.06
C SER A 174 -28.41 -15.05 18.59
N ALA A 175 -29.46 -14.44 18.03
CA ALA A 175 -29.76 -14.51 16.59
C ALA A 175 -28.94 -13.50 15.75
N SER A 176 -28.23 -12.56 16.39
CA SER A 176 -27.42 -11.53 15.71
C SER A 176 -25.96 -11.59 16.16
N ALA A 177 -25.06 -11.42 15.19
CA ALA A 177 -23.65 -11.24 15.44
C ALA A 177 -23.37 -9.80 15.93
N ILE A 178 -22.38 -9.66 16.81
CA ILE A 178 -21.83 -8.38 17.26
C ILE A 178 -20.40 -8.22 16.73
N GLU A 179 -19.95 -6.97 16.58
CA GLU A 179 -18.57 -6.68 16.24
C GLU A 179 -17.64 -7.08 17.41
N ASP A 180 -16.57 -7.79 17.09
CA ASP A 180 -15.48 -8.17 18.01
C ASP A 180 -14.24 -7.36 17.67
N GLU A 181 -13.84 -6.49 18.59
CA GLU A 181 -12.69 -5.60 18.44
C GLU A 181 -11.34 -6.28 18.70
N ALA A 182 -11.34 -7.47 19.32
CA ALA A 182 -10.10 -8.12 19.75
C ALA A 182 -9.11 -8.37 18.59
N PRO A 183 -9.54 -8.83 17.39
CA PRO A 183 -8.66 -8.97 16.24
C PRO A 183 -8.04 -7.63 15.80
N ALA A 184 -8.83 -6.55 15.78
CA ALA A 184 -8.36 -5.22 15.42
C ALA A 184 -7.34 -4.67 16.45
N MET A 185 -7.62 -4.83 17.74
CA MET A 185 -6.71 -4.45 18.83
C MET A 185 -5.39 -5.25 18.83
N PHE A 186 -5.40 -6.47 18.28
CA PHE A 186 -4.21 -7.32 18.18
C PHE A 186 -3.26 -6.90 17.05
N LEU A 187 -3.78 -6.32 15.96
CA LEU A 187 -2.97 -5.95 14.79
C LEU A 187 -1.79 -5.00 15.08
N PRO A 188 -1.93 -3.93 15.89
CA PRO A 188 -0.79 -3.08 16.23
C PRO A 188 0.37 -3.84 16.90
N MET A 189 0.08 -4.88 17.68
CA MET A 189 1.14 -5.71 18.29
C MET A 189 1.90 -6.50 17.21
N ILE A 190 1.20 -7.03 16.22
CA ILE A 190 1.82 -7.72 15.08
C ILE A 190 2.64 -6.74 14.24
N PHE A 191 2.15 -5.52 14.07
CA PHE A 191 2.87 -4.46 13.38
C PHE A 191 4.18 -4.10 14.08
N THR A 192 4.19 -4.01 15.42
CA THR A 192 5.44 -3.77 16.15
C THR A 192 6.43 -4.93 16.02
N TYR A 193 5.96 -6.18 15.94
CA TYR A 193 6.84 -7.31 15.63
C TYR A 193 7.46 -7.20 14.23
N HIS A 194 6.70 -6.75 13.22
CA HIS A 194 7.26 -6.47 11.90
C HIS A 194 8.34 -5.38 11.97
N LEU A 195 8.08 -4.28 12.69
CA LEU A 195 9.06 -3.21 12.91
C LEU A 195 10.36 -3.74 13.53
N LEU A 196 10.25 -4.55 14.59
CA LEU A 196 11.42 -5.13 15.26
C LEU A 196 12.17 -6.08 14.33
N LEU A 197 11.48 -6.99 13.64
CA LEU A 197 12.12 -7.97 12.76
C LEU A 197 12.81 -7.32 11.58
N VAL A 198 12.20 -6.33 10.93
CA VAL A 198 12.84 -5.57 9.84
C VAL A 198 14.03 -4.80 10.37
N THR A 199 13.92 -4.16 11.54
CA THR A 199 15.05 -3.43 12.15
C THR A 199 16.22 -4.37 12.43
N ILE A 200 15.96 -5.53 13.05
CA ILE A 200 16.98 -6.56 13.30
C ILE A 200 17.60 -7.02 12.00
N TYR A 201 16.79 -7.31 10.98
CA TYR A 201 17.27 -7.73 9.66
C TYR A 201 18.20 -6.70 9.02
N MET A 202 17.83 -5.42 9.05
CA MET A 202 18.64 -4.34 8.49
C MET A 202 19.96 -4.11 9.25
N VAL A 203 19.99 -4.38 10.55
CA VAL A 203 21.20 -4.22 11.38
C VAL A 203 22.10 -5.47 11.29
N ALA A 204 21.52 -6.67 11.32
CA ALA A 204 22.24 -7.93 11.32
C ALA A 204 22.86 -8.28 9.95
N GLY A 205 22.31 -7.76 8.84
CA GLY A 205 22.90 -7.94 7.51
C GLY A 205 24.26 -7.26 7.29
N LYS A 206 24.84 -6.64 8.33
CA LYS A 206 26.16 -5.99 8.31
C LYS A 206 27.27 -6.81 9.01
N SER A 207 27.01 -8.05 9.45
CA SER A 207 28.03 -8.96 10.03
C SER A 207 28.60 -9.92 9.02
#